data_AF-A0A4U1AFB9-F1
#
_entry.id   AF-A0A4U1AFB9-F1
#
_cell.length_a   1.000
_cell.length_b   1.000
_cell.length_c   1.000
_cell.angle_alpha   90.00
_cell.angle_beta   90.00
_cell.angle_gamma   90.00
#
_symmetry.space_group_name_H-M   'P 1'
#
loop_
_entity.id
_entity.type
_entity.pdbx_description
1 polymer ?
#
loop_
_entity_poly.entity_id
_entity_poly.type
_entity_poly.pdbx_seq_one_letter_code
_entity_poly.pdbx_strand_id
1 'polypeptide(L)' 'MPTCINHPDRETSYVCLKNNVALCEECLACSDPQLFCKFRPACIIWFMTKKLDGMDAGSKKVKK' A
#
# COMPACT_ATOMS: atom_id res chain seq x y z
N MET A 1 1.22 11.74 14.53
CA MET A 1 1.50 10.48 13.80
C MET A 1 0.26 10.19 12.97
N PRO A 2 0.35 9.83 11.69
CA PRO A 2 -0.84 9.52 10.91
C PRO A 2 -1.54 8.30 11.52
N THR A 3 -2.86 8.38 11.69
CA THR A 3 -3.68 7.25 12.13
C THR A 3 -4.53 6.76 10.97
N CYS A 4 -4.84 5.47 10.95
CA CYS A 4 -5.64 4.88 9.89
C CYS A 4 -7.03 5.51 9.85
N ILE A 5 -7.54 5.86 8.66
CA ILE A 5 -8.88 6.46 8.52
C ILE A 5 -9.99 5.55 9.07
N ASN A 6 -9.80 4.23 9.00
CA ASN A 6 -10.77 3.23 9.48
C ASN A 6 -10.50 2.79 10.92
N HIS A 7 -9.29 3.02 11.42
CA HIS A 7 -8.86 2.61 12.76
C HIS A 7 -8.16 3.77 13.46
N PRO A 8 -8.88 4.61 14.21
CA PRO A 8 -8.26 5.72 14.94
C PRO A 8 -7.30 5.24 16.04
N ASP A 9 -7.45 3.99 16.48
CA ASP A 9 -6.59 3.33 17.47
C ASP A 9 -5.25 2.87 16.87
N ARG A 10 -5.13 2.79 15.54
CA ARG A 10 -3.91 2.37 14.86
C ARG A 10 -3.17 3.54 14.25
N GLU A 11 -2.00 3.80 14.81
CA GLU A 11 -0.97 4.59 14.17
C GLU A 11 -0.35 3.84 13.00
N THR A 12 -0.09 4.54 11.91
CA THR A 12 0.51 3.96 10.71
C THR A 12 1.35 4.97 9.96
N SER A 13 2.44 4.48 9.39
CA SER A 13 3.30 5.26 8.50
C SER A 13 2.95 5.07 7.03
N TYR A 14 1.96 4.24 6.70
CA TYR A 14 1.56 4.03 5.33
C TYR A 14 0.57 5.10 4.90
N VAL A 15 1.06 6.03 4.08
CA VAL A 15 0.28 7.16 3.56
C VAL A 15 0.15 7.03 2.05
N CYS A 16 -1.09 7.05 1.57
CA CYS A 16 -1.40 7.12 0.16
C CYS A 16 -1.14 8.54 -0.34
N LEU A 17 -0.08 8.76 -1.12
CA LEU A 17 0.23 10.08 -1.67
C LEU A 17 -0.79 10.59 -2.70
N LYS A 18 -1.57 9.69 -3.32
CA LYS A 18 -2.63 10.06 -4.29
C LYS A 18 -3.78 10.79 -3.61
N ASN A 19 -4.23 10.28 -2.47
CA ASN A 19 -5.39 10.77 -1.73
C ASN A 19 -5.03 11.45 -0.41
N ASN A 20 -3.73 11.48 -0.05
CA ASN A 20 -3.17 11.98 1.20
C ASN A 20 -3.81 11.37 2.47
N VAL A 21 -4.18 10.09 2.41
CA VAL A 21 -4.80 9.35 3.52
C VAL A 21 -3.85 8.33 4.12
N ALA A 22 -3.93 8.13 5.43
CA ALA A 22 -3.17 7.11 6.14
C ALA A 22 -4.01 5.84 6.33
N LEU A 23 -3.41 4.67 6.09
CA LEU A 23 -4.11 3.39 6.10
C LEU A 23 -3.24 2.37 6.86
N CYS A 24 -3.82 1.61 7.79
CA CYS A 24 -3.09 0.52 8.44
C CYS A 24 -2.85 -0.62 7.45
N GLU A 25 -1.94 -1.54 7.79
CA GLU A 25 -1.60 -2.73 6.99
C GLU A 25 -2.82 -3.57 6.56
N GLU A 26 -3.87 -3.62 7.37
CA GLU A 26 -5.12 -4.34 7.03
C GLU A 26 -6.00 -3.55 6.07
N CYS A 27 -6.03 -2.23 6.19
CA CYS A 27 -6.76 -1.35 5.28
C CYS A 27 -5.93 -0.92 4.06
N LEU A 28 -4.73 -1.48 3.89
CA LEU A 28 -3.74 -1.06 2.92
C LEU A 28 -4.10 -1.55 1.51
N ALA A 29 -5.18 -1.00 0.98
CA ALA A 29 -5.72 -1.31 -0.34
C ALA A 29 -5.70 -0.05 -1.21
N CYS A 30 -5.18 -0.16 -2.42
CA CYS A 30 -5.33 0.90 -3.40
C CYS A 30 -6.81 0.96 -3.82
N SER A 31 -7.48 2.11 -3.65
CA SER A 31 -8.88 2.27 -4.07
C SER A 31 -9.06 2.11 -5.59
N ASP A 32 -8.08 2.58 -6.36
CA ASP A 32 -8.16 2.57 -7.83
C ASP A 32 -6.90 1.96 -8.46
N PRO A 33 -6.72 0.64 -8.36
CA PRO A 33 -5.54 -0.01 -8.92
C PRO A 33 -5.55 0.01 -10.45
N GLN A 34 -6.69 0.17 -11.10
CA GLN A 34 -6.76 0.23 -12.57
C GLN A 34 -6.45 1.62 -13.15
N LEU A 35 -6.50 2.67 -12.33
CA LEU A 35 -6.21 4.04 -12.75
C LEU A 35 -4.72 4.35 -12.65
N PHE A 36 -4.21 5.18 -13.58
CA PHE A 36 -2.83 5.64 -13.54
C PHE A 36 -2.56 6.47 -12.28
N CYS A 37 -1.47 6.16 -11.58
CA CYS A 37 -1.02 6.90 -10.40
C CYS A 37 0.46 7.24 -10.55
N LYS A 38 0.81 8.53 -10.53
CA LYS A 38 2.21 8.98 -10.69
C LYS A 38 3.15 8.49 -9.59
N PHE A 39 2.62 8.22 -8.40
CA PHE A 39 3.39 7.74 -7.25
C PHE A 39 3.50 6.22 -7.19
N ARG A 40 2.93 5.50 -8.16
CA ARG A 40 2.93 4.02 -8.22
C ARG A 40 4.31 3.36 -8.04
N PRO A 41 5.43 3.85 -8.61
CA PRO A 41 6.75 3.24 -8.38
C PRO A 41 7.27 3.43 -6.94
N ALA A 42 6.81 4.46 -6.22
CA ALA A 42 7.20 4.74 -4.84
C ALA A 42 6.12 4.35 -3.80
N CYS A 43 4.97 3.86 -4.25
CA CYS A 43 3.83 3.60 -3.40
C CYS A 43 3.95 2.21 -2.75
N ILE A 44 4.21 2.21 -1.43
CA ILE A 44 4.31 0.97 -0.64
C ILE A 44 2.97 0.22 -0.64
N ILE A 45 1.85 0.95 -0.63
CA ILE A 45 0.49 0.39 -0.68
C ILE A 45 0.32 -0.47 -1.94
N TRP A 46 0.67 0.09 -3.09
CA TRP A 46 0.60 -0.61 -4.36
C TRP A 46 1.52 -1.85 -4.40
N PHE A 47 2.74 -1.72 -3.87
CA PHE A 47 3.69 -2.82 -3.81
C PHE A 47 3.14 -3.99 -2.97
N MET A 48 2.56 -3.70 -1.81
CA MET A 48 1.94 -4.71 -0.96
C MET A 48 0.71 -5.34 -1.62
N THR A 49 -0.19 -4.54 -2.20
CA THR A 49 -1.37 -5.06 -2.92
C THR A 49 -0.97 -5.98 -4.08
N LYS A 50 0.01 -5.57 -4.91
CA LYS A 50 0.49 -6.39 -6.04
C LYS A 50 1.14 -7.71 -5.58
N LYS A 51 1.83 -7.68 -4.44
CA LYS A 51 2.45 -8.88 -3.85
C LYS A 51 1.41 -9.90 -3.36
N LEU A 52 0.26 -9.44 -2.89
CA LEU A 52 -0.87 -10.28 -2.49
C LEU A 52 -1.64 -10.84 -3.69
N ASP A 53 -1.82 -10.04 -4.74
CA ASP A 53 -2.58 -10.39 -5.96
C ASP A 53 -1.81 -11.35 -6.90
N GLY A 54 -0.55 -11.67 -6.60
CA GLY A 54 0.23 -12.66 -7.36
C GLY A 54 0.72 -12.19 -8.74
N MET A 55 0.59 -10.90 -9.06
CA MET A 55 0.88 -10.35 -10.38
C MET A 55 2.32 -9.84 -10.58
N ASP A 56 3.28 -10.36 -9.81
CA ASP A 56 4.70 -10.05 -9.99
C ASP A 56 5.53 -11.32 -10.24
N ALA A 57 5.61 -11.68 -11.52
CA ALA A 57 6.66 -12.55 -12.03
C ALA A 57 8.01 -11.81 -11.93
N GLY A 58 8.69 -11.91 -10.79
CA GLY A 58 10.13 -11.67 -10.71
C GLY A 58 10.62 -10.85 -9.52
N SER A 59 10.86 -11.50 -8.37
CA SER A 59 12.14 -11.37 -7.65
C SER A 59 12.21 -12.25 -6.39
N LYS A 60 13.06 -13.28 -6.50
CA LYS A 60 13.87 -13.96 -5.47
C LYS A 60 13.36 -13.92 -4.03
N LYS A 61 12.82 -15.06 -3.57
CA LYS A 61 12.88 -15.48 -2.17
C LYS A 61 14.35 -15.42 -1.71
N VAL A 62 14.73 -14.41 -0.93
CA VAL A 62 15.91 -14.54 -0.06
C VAL A 62 15.51 -15.45 1.09
N LYS A 63 15.68 -16.76 0.89
CA LYS A 63 15.67 -17.71 1.99
C LYS A 63 16.98 -17.49 2.76
N LYS A 64 16.84 -17.13 4.03
CA LYS A 64 17.93 -17.15 5.01
C LYS A 64 18.37 -18.58 5.29
#